data_AF-A0A0D5C122-F1
#
_entry.id   AF-A0A0D5C122-F1
#
_cell.length_a   1.000
_cell.length_b   1.000
_cell.length_c   1.000
_cell.angle_alpha   90.00
_cell.angle_beta   90.00
_cell.angle_gamma   90.00
#
_symmetry.space_group_name_H-M   'P 1'
#
loop_
_entity.id
_entity.type
_entity.pdbx_description
1 polymer ?
#
loop_
_entity_poly.entity_id
_entity_poly.type
_entity_poly.pdbx_seq_one_letter_code
_entity_poly.pdbx_strand_id
1 'polypeptide(L)'
;MTVLLLAQTISVVEGHHNTDPRNKAARESAETKSEDYDNEGNKKEVIEEKKEAFVAYKAAFAVWKTAKENYKSAKSSGVQDDIDATKIIFDAAKITKDNAYQDYKDALKKKAR
;
A
#
# COMPACT_ATOMS: atom_id res chain seq x y z
N MET A 1 -34.56 -16.49 -32.01
CA MET A 1 -33.36 -16.28 -31.17
C MET A 1 -33.84 -15.76 -29.84
N THR A 2 -33.97 -16.64 -28.84
CA THR A 2 -34.60 -16.35 -27.55
C THR A 2 -33.52 -15.95 -26.56
N VAL A 3 -33.50 -14.70 -26.11
CA VAL A 3 -32.58 -14.24 -25.06
C VAL A 3 -33.20 -14.57 -23.71
N LEU A 4 -32.64 -15.56 -23.01
CA LEU A 4 -32.93 -15.79 -21.59
C LEU A 4 -32.18 -14.74 -20.78
N LEU A 5 -32.91 -13.74 -20.27
CA LEU A 5 -32.40 -12.84 -19.22
C LEU A 5 -32.51 -13.57 -17.88
N LEU A 6 -31.42 -14.19 -17.43
CA LEU A 6 -31.29 -14.64 -16.05
C LEU A 6 -31.09 -13.42 -15.15
N ALA A 7 -32.18 -12.91 -14.57
CA ALA A 7 -32.10 -11.97 -13.47
C ALA A 7 -31.64 -12.75 -12.22
N GLN A 8 -30.38 -12.54 -11.80
CA GLN A 8 -29.91 -13.02 -10.49
C GLN A 8 -30.60 -12.20 -9.41
N THR A 9 -31.57 -12.79 -8.72
CA THR A 9 -32.16 -12.19 -7.51
C THR A 9 -31.13 -12.28 -6.38
N ILE A 10 -30.45 -11.18 -6.08
CA ILE A 10 -29.65 -11.06 -4.88
C ILE A 10 -30.63 -10.93 -3.71
N SER A 11 -30.84 -12.00 -2.95
CA SER A 11 -31.54 -11.91 -1.67
C SER A 11 -30.61 -11.23 -0.67
N VAL A 12 -30.88 -9.97 -0.35
CA VAL A 12 -30.24 -9.29 0.77
C VAL A 12 -30.83 -9.89 2.05
N VAL A 13 -30.09 -10.80 2.68
CA VAL A 13 -30.41 -11.27 4.03
C VAL A 13 -29.91 -10.21 4.99
N GLU A 14 -30.81 -9.35 5.48
CA GLU A 14 -30.53 -8.47 6.60
C GLU A 14 -30.40 -9.33 7.87
N GLY A 15 -29.16 -9.55 8.30
CA GLY A 15 -28.88 -10.19 9.57
C GLY A 15 -29.17 -9.23 10.71
N HIS A 16 -30.31 -9.39 11.38
CA HIS A 16 -30.56 -8.71 12.65
C HIS A 16 -29.83 -9.43 13.79
N HIS A 17 -29.01 -8.70 14.55
CA HIS A 17 -28.38 -9.24 15.76
C HIS A 17 -29.44 -9.59 16.80
N ASN A 18 -29.48 -10.85 17.21
CA ASN A 18 -30.38 -11.33 18.26
C ASN A 18 -30.07 -10.60 19.59
N THR A 19 -30.94 -9.69 20.01
CA THR A 19 -30.77 -8.90 21.24
C THR A 19 -31.29 -9.66 22.46
N ASP A 20 -30.68 -10.82 22.78
CA ASP A 20 -31.02 -11.54 24.00
C ASP A 20 -30.52 -10.74 25.23
N PRO A 21 -31.39 -10.32 26.15
CA PRO A 21 -31.02 -9.54 27.33
C PRO A 21 -30.06 -10.27 28.27
N ARG A 22 -29.97 -11.61 28.21
CA ARG A 22 -29.01 -12.40 28.99
C ARG A 22 -27.56 -12.25 28.52
N ASN A 23 -27.37 -11.75 27.29
CA ASN A 23 -26.05 -11.56 26.68
C ASN A 23 -25.55 -10.10 26.75
N LYS A 24 -26.27 -9.22 27.47
CA LYS A 24 -25.97 -7.79 27.55
C LYS A 24 -24.54 -7.50 28.04
N ALA A 25 -24.08 -8.20 29.08
CA ALA A 25 -22.73 -8.03 29.62
C ALA A 25 -21.62 -8.48 28.63
N ALA A 26 -21.90 -9.51 27.82
CA ALA A 26 -20.97 -9.96 26.78
C ALA A 26 -20.89 -8.95 25.63
N ARG A 27 -22.00 -8.27 25.32
CA ARG A 27 -22.06 -7.21 24.29
C ARG A 27 -21.36 -5.95 24.77
N GLU A 28 -21.62 -5.50 25.99
CA GLU A 28 -20.91 -4.36 26.59
C GLU A 28 -19.40 -4.63 26.67
N SER A 29 -18.99 -5.85 27.08
CA SER A 29 -17.56 -6.22 27.07
C SER A 29 -16.94 -6.26 25.67
N ALA A 30 -17.71 -6.63 24.64
CA ALA A 30 -17.24 -6.63 23.26
C ALA A 30 -17.16 -5.21 22.69
N GLU A 31 -18.11 -4.34 23.01
CA GLU A 31 -18.08 -2.91 22.67
C GLU A 31 -16.87 -2.22 23.33
N THR A 32 -16.66 -2.39 24.63
CA THR A 32 -15.49 -1.79 25.30
C THR A 32 -14.17 -2.31 24.72
N LYS A 33 -14.08 -3.61 24.40
CA LYS A 33 -12.89 -4.16 23.73
C LYS A 33 -12.71 -3.63 22.30
N SER A 34 -13.79 -3.36 21.58
CA SER A 34 -13.75 -2.75 20.26
C SER A 34 -13.27 -1.30 20.36
N GLU A 35 -13.79 -0.54 21.31
CA GLU A 35 -13.37 0.84 21.57
C GLU A 35 -11.92 0.91 22.03
N ASP A 36 -11.46 -0.01 22.89
CA ASP A 36 -10.04 -0.12 23.27
C ASP A 36 -9.14 -0.46 22.06
N TYR A 37 -9.62 -1.29 21.13
CA TYR A 37 -8.90 -1.62 19.90
C TYR A 37 -8.83 -0.43 18.93
N ASP A 38 -9.88 0.38 18.87
CA ASP A 38 -9.93 1.61 18.08
C ASP A 38 -9.14 2.76 18.72
N ASN A 39 -9.04 2.77 20.06
CA ASN A 39 -8.26 3.73 20.84
C ASN A 39 -6.77 3.40 20.94
N GLU A 40 -6.32 2.22 20.48
CA GLU A 40 -4.91 1.94 20.19
C GLU A 40 -4.45 2.75 18.95
N GLY A 41 -4.41 4.08 19.08
CA GLY A 41 -4.05 5.03 18.01
C GLY A 41 -2.70 4.74 17.34
N ASN A 42 -1.81 4.04 18.04
CA ASN A 42 -0.54 3.53 17.53
C ASN A 42 -0.69 2.59 16.32
N LYS A 43 -1.78 1.82 16.22
CA LYS A 43 -1.98 0.89 15.09
C LYS A 43 -2.30 1.63 13.80
N LYS A 44 -3.15 2.64 13.86
CA LYS A 44 -3.58 3.41 12.69
C LYS A 44 -2.42 4.24 12.12
N GLU A 45 -1.69 4.95 12.98
CA GLU A 45 -0.52 5.74 12.59
C GLU A 45 0.60 4.88 11.97
N VAL A 46 0.89 3.72 12.58
CA VAL A 46 1.89 2.78 12.03
C VAL A 46 1.47 2.19 10.68
N ILE A 47 0.17 1.95 10.47
CA ILE A 47 -0.35 1.50 9.17
C ILE A 47 -0.24 2.60 8.12
N GLU A 48 -0.53 3.84 8.50
CA GLU A 48 -0.44 5.00 7.61
C GLU A 48 1.00 5.28 7.19
N GLU A 49 1.94 5.27 8.14
CA GLU A 49 3.38 5.39 7.87
C GLU A 49 3.90 4.30 6.92
N LYS A 50 3.45 3.04 7.11
CA LYS A 50 3.79 1.93 6.20
C LYS A 50 3.27 2.16 4.78
N LYS A 51 2.07 2.72 4.64
CA LYS A 51 1.49 3.04 3.33
C LYS A 51 2.26 4.17 2.65
N GLU A 52 2.58 5.23 3.38
CA GLU A 52 3.35 6.35 2.84
C GLU A 52 4.73 5.91 2.36
N ALA A 53 5.46 5.15 3.18
CA ALA A 53 6.77 4.62 2.82
C ALA A 53 6.71 3.70 1.59
N PHE A 54 5.66 2.89 1.47
CA PHE A 54 5.44 2.05 0.28
C PHE A 54 5.17 2.88 -0.98
N VAL A 55 4.34 3.93 -0.88
CA VAL A 55 4.03 4.83 -2.00
C VAL A 55 5.29 5.57 -2.45
N ALA A 56 6.10 6.06 -1.51
CA ALA A 56 7.38 6.69 -1.79
C ALA A 56 8.34 5.74 -2.52
N TYR A 57 8.49 4.50 -2.03
CA TYR A 57 9.29 3.47 -2.70
C TYR A 57 8.77 3.18 -4.12
N LYS A 58 7.46 3.03 -4.30
CA LYS A 58 6.85 2.77 -5.61
C LYS A 58 7.14 3.90 -6.60
N ALA A 59 7.06 5.15 -6.17
CA ALA A 59 7.39 6.30 -6.99
C ALA A 59 8.87 6.30 -7.38
N ALA A 60 9.78 6.11 -6.41
CA ALA A 60 11.22 6.04 -6.67
C ALA A 60 11.59 4.87 -7.61
N PHE A 61 10.90 3.74 -7.49
CA PHE A 61 11.07 2.59 -8.39
C PHE A 61 10.66 2.90 -9.83
N ALA A 62 9.54 3.61 -10.03
CA ALA A 62 9.12 4.04 -11.35
C ALA A 62 10.16 4.97 -12.00
N VAL A 63 10.66 5.95 -11.25
CA VAL A 63 11.71 6.88 -11.72
C VAL A 63 12.98 6.13 -12.09
N TRP A 64 13.45 5.20 -11.25
CA TRP A 64 14.62 4.37 -11.56
C TRP A 64 14.42 3.53 -12.83
N LYS A 65 13.22 2.97 -13.04
CA LYS A 65 12.92 2.19 -14.24
C LYS A 65 13.00 3.05 -15.50
N THR A 66 12.41 4.25 -15.48
CA THR A 66 12.50 5.21 -16.59
C THR A 66 13.95 5.63 -16.84
N ALA A 67 14.71 5.96 -15.80
CA ALA A 67 16.12 6.33 -15.93
C ALA A 67 16.97 5.18 -16.51
N LYS A 68 16.67 3.93 -16.14
CA LYS A 68 17.32 2.73 -16.70
C LYS A 68 17.05 2.59 -18.19
N GLU A 69 15.81 2.79 -18.63
CA GLU A 69 15.43 2.73 -20.04
C GLU A 69 16.11 3.85 -20.84
N ASN A 70 16.15 5.07 -20.31
CA ASN A 70 16.85 6.20 -20.92
C ASN A 70 18.36 5.95 -21.06
N TYR A 71 19.02 5.44 -20.02
CA TYR A 71 20.44 5.09 -20.08
C TYR A 71 20.71 3.96 -21.09
N LYS A 72 19.81 2.97 -21.20
CA LYS A 72 19.90 1.93 -22.23
C LYS A 72 19.78 2.54 -23.63
N SER A 73 18.85 3.47 -23.82
CA SER A 73 18.67 4.17 -25.10
C SER A 73 19.88 5.02 -25.46
N ALA A 74 20.46 5.76 -24.51
CA ALA A 74 21.67 6.55 -24.73
C ALA A 74 22.87 5.65 -25.10
N LYS A 75 23.00 4.49 -24.46
CA LYS A 75 24.01 3.49 -24.86
C LYS A 75 23.84 3.01 -26.29
N SER A 76 22.61 2.93 -26.79
CA SER A 76 22.33 2.55 -28.17
C SER A 76 22.57 3.68 -29.18
N SER A 77 22.51 4.95 -28.78
CA SER A 77 22.82 6.09 -29.67
C SER A 77 24.33 6.27 -29.89
N GLY A 78 25.16 5.85 -28.93
CA GLY A 78 26.62 5.92 -29.03
C GLY A 78 27.21 7.33 -28.82
N VAL A 79 26.38 8.31 -28.45
CA VAL A 79 26.83 9.67 -28.12
C VAL A 79 27.32 9.68 -26.66
N GLN A 80 28.63 9.83 -26.47
CA GLN A 80 29.27 9.68 -25.16
C GLN A 80 28.74 10.67 -24.11
N ASP A 81 28.50 11.93 -24.50
CA ASP A 81 27.97 12.96 -23.60
C ASP A 81 26.57 12.59 -23.07
N ASP A 82 25.71 12.04 -23.93
CA ASP A 82 24.37 11.59 -23.55
C ASP A 82 24.43 10.36 -22.63
N ILE A 83 25.38 9.45 -22.88
CA ILE A 83 25.62 8.28 -22.04
C ILE A 83 26.05 8.71 -20.64
N ASP A 84 26.97 9.67 -20.54
CA ASP A 84 27.48 10.15 -19.26
C ASP A 84 26.40 10.94 -18.49
N ALA A 85 25.66 11.81 -19.16
CA ALA A 85 24.55 12.55 -18.56
C ALA A 85 23.45 11.59 -18.04
N THR A 86 23.03 10.63 -18.85
CA THR A 86 21.99 9.66 -18.45
C THR A 86 22.48 8.66 -17.40
N LYS A 87 23.79 8.35 -17.37
CA LYS A 87 24.40 7.53 -16.32
C LYS A 87 24.31 8.22 -14.95
N ILE A 88 24.60 9.52 -14.87
CA ILE A 88 24.47 10.29 -13.62
C ILE A 88 23.02 10.22 -13.09
N ILE A 89 22.04 10.43 -13.97
CA ILE A 89 20.61 10.37 -13.61
C ILE A 89 20.23 8.94 -13.16
N PHE A 90 20.70 7.92 -13.87
CA PHE A 90 20.46 6.52 -13.52
C PHE A 90 21.04 6.15 -12.16
N ASP A 91 22.29 6.54 -11.89
CA ASP A 91 22.97 6.28 -10.62
C ASP A 91 22.26 7.00 -9.46
N ALA A 92 21.88 8.27 -9.65
CA ALA A 92 21.10 9.03 -8.67
C ALA A 92 19.73 8.37 -8.38
N ALA A 93 18.98 8.00 -9.42
CA ALA A 93 17.68 7.34 -9.27
C ALA A 93 17.80 5.98 -8.57
N LYS A 94 18.90 5.25 -8.79
CA LYS A 94 19.18 3.99 -8.10
C LYS A 94 19.36 4.20 -6.60
N ILE A 95 20.17 5.20 -6.21
CA ILE A 95 20.38 5.56 -4.80
C ILE A 95 19.05 5.95 -4.14
N THR A 96 18.26 6.82 -4.77
CA THR A 96 16.95 7.23 -4.23
C THR A 96 16.02 6.03 -4.03
N LYS A 97 15.93 5.13 -5.02
CA LYS A 97 15.11 3.92 -4.91
C LYS A 97 15.62 2.97 -3.81
N ASP A 98 16.93 2.78 -3.70
CA ASP A 98 17.51 1.91 -2.66
C ASP A 98 17.28 2.50 -1.25
N ASN A 99 17.40 3.82 -1.07
CA ASN A 99 17.08 4.50 0.19
C ASN A 99 15.60 4.36 0.55
N ALA A 100 14.69 4.68 -0.37
CA ALA A 100 13.25 4.55 -0.15
C ALA A 100 12.83 3.09 0.16
N TYR A 101 13.55 2.11 -0.39
CA TYR A 101 13.33 0.71 -0.04
C TYR A 101 13.75 0.38 1.39
N GLN A 102 14.85 0.95 1.88
CA GLN A 102 15.24 0.79 3.29
C GLN A 102 14.23 1.45 4.22
N ASP A 103 13.79 2.66 3.92
CA ASP A 103 12.77 3.37 4.71
C ASP A 103 11.47 2.56 4.79
N TYR A 104 11.03 1.97 3.67
CA TYR A 104 9.89 1.06 3.66
C TYR A 104 10.12 -0.18 4.53
N LYS A 105 11.31 -0.81 4.45
CA LYS A 105 11.64 -1.96 5.29
C LYS A 105 11.67 -1.61 6.78
N ASP A 106 12.12 -0.41 7.12
CA ASP A 106 12.16 0.04 8.51
C ASP A 106 10.77 0.40 9.03
N ALA A 107 9.92 1.02 8.21
CA ALA A 107 8.50 1.20 8.50
C ALA A 107 7.80 -0.14 8.74
N LEU A 108 8.11 -1.19 7.97
CA LEU A 108 7.56 -2.53 8.18
C LEU A 108 7.95 -3.15 9.53
N LYS A 109 9.16 -2.87 10.02
CA LYS A 109 9.65 -3.36 11.32
C LYS A 109 9.00 -2.66 12.51
N LYS A 110 8.44 -1.45 12.31
CA LYS A 110 7.68 -0.77 13.37
C LYS A 110 6.46 -1.61 13.74
N LYS A 111 6.45 -2.08 14.99
CA LYS A 111 5.29 -2.72 15.62
C LYS A 111 4.44 -1.61 16.24
N ALA A 112 3.13 -1.66 16.01
CA ALA A 112 2.19 -0.90 16.82
C ALA A 112 2.32 -1.41 18.27
N ARG A 113 2.66 -0.50 19.19
CA ARG A 113 2.76 -0.77 20.62
C ARG A 113 1.44 -0.52 21.30
#